data_AF-A0A644YFW0-F1
#
_entry.id   AF-A0A644YFW0-F1
#
_cell.length_a   1.000
_cell.length_b   1.000
_cell.length_c   1.000
_cell.angle_alpha   90.00
_cell.angle_beta   90.00
_cell.angle_gamma   90.00
#
_symmetry.space_group_name_H-M   'P 1'
#
loop_
_entity.id
_entity.type
_entity.pdbx_description
1 polymer ?
#
loop_
_entity_poly.entity_id
_entity_poly.type
_entity_poly.pdbx_seq_one_letter_code
_entity_poly.pdbx_strand_id
1 'polypeptide(L)'
;MRDGGGITPDYVIPQEKSGTIGYYLLTENIIFDYVTDWALKHPSVAPPANFHLSDADYELFKQFVKSKDFQYDQMSNRSLQSLKNIMEFEGYFNTASEEFKALEEKLQPNLDRDLELFSKEIRQMIETEIVQRYYYKEGVLMYELKDDVALKKAKEVLKDKQLYARTLQPQPVTGPQ
;
A
#
# COMPACT_ATOMS: atom_id res chain seq x y z
N MET A 1 -22.29 -19.49 -14.00
CA MET A 1 -22.65 -18.06 -13.80
C MET A 1 -21.72 -17.26 -14.69
N ARG A 2 -22.25 -16.49 -15.64
CA ARG A 2 -21.46 -15.54 -16.44
C ARG A 2 -21.08 -14.37 -15.54
N ASP A 3 -19.83 -13.92 -15.64
CA ASP A 3 -19.28 -12.78 -14.90
C ASP A 3 -20.29 -11.66 -14.74
N GLY A 4 -20.38 -11.12 -13.52
CA GLY A 4 -21.20 -9.96 -13.22
C GLY A 4 -20.89 -8.87 -14.22
N GLY A 5 -21.90 -8.50 -15.03
CA GLY A 5 -21.83 -7.47 -16.06
C GLY A 5 -21.64 -6.08 -15.46
N GLY A 6 -20.48 -5.84 -14.87
CA GLY A 6 -20.03 -4.51 -14.48
C GLY A 6 -19.75 -3.67 -15.71
N ILE A 7 -19.88 -2.35 -15.57
CA ILE A 7 -19.42 -1.41 -16.58
C ILE A 7 -17.89 -1.35 -16.54
N THR A 8 -17.25 -1.59 -17.69
CA THR A 8 -15.81 -1.39 -17.84
C THR A 8 -15.52 0.12 -17.83
N PRO A 9 -14.59 0.61 -17.00
CA PRO A 9 -14.29 2.05 -16.95
C PRO A 9 -13.58 2.52 -18.24
N ASP A 10 -13.89 3.74 -18.69
CA ASP A 10 -13.21 4.36 -19.84
C ASP A 10 -11.71 4.60 -19.58
N TYR A 11 -11.34 4.74 -18.30
CA TYR A 11 -9.97 4.86 -17.85
C TYR A 11 -9.72 3.94 -16.65
N VAL A 12 -8.85 2.95 -16.83
CA VAL A 12 -8.40 2.08 -15.74
C VAL A 12 -7.32 2.82 -14.95
N ILE A 13 -7.60 3.07 -13.67
CA ILE A 13 -6.61 3.57 -12.72
C ILE A 13 -5.95 2.33 -12.08
N PRO A 14 -4.65 2.09 -12.30
CA PRO A 14 -3.97 0.97 -11.67
C PRO A 14 -3.95 1.19 -10.16
N GLN A 15 -4.38 0.18 -9.41
CA GLN A 15 -4.20 0.16 -7.96
C GLN A 15 -2.74 -0.16 -7.66
N GLU A 16 -2.09 0.69 -6.85
CA GLU A 16 -0.77 0.36 -6.32
C GLU A 16 -0.92 -0.87 -5.41
N LYS A 17 -0.04 -1.85 -5.56
CA LYS A 17 -0.06 -3.03 -4.69
C LYS A 17 0.53 -2.64 -3.34
N SER A 18 -0.30 -2.69 -2.31
CA SER A 18 0.11 -2.52 -0.93
C SER A 18 1.01 -3.66 -0.45
N GLY A 19 2.01 -3.32 0.35
CA GLY A 19 2.78 -4.30 1.12
C GLY A 19 1.93 -4.89 2.24
N THR A 20 2.09 -6.17 2.55
CA THR A 20 1.39 -6.80 3.69
C THR A 20 1.79 -6.15 5.02
N ILE A 21 2.99 -5.59 5.13
CA ILE A 21 3.46 -4.87 6.33
C ILE A 21 2.52 -3.72 6.74
N GLY A 22 2.00 -2.95 5.78
CA GLY A 22 1.09 -1.83 6.06
C GLY A 22 -0.20 -2.28 6.74
N TYR A 23 -0.74 -3.43 6.31
CA TYR A 23 -1.90 -4.04 6.95
C TYR A 23 -1.64 -4.35 8.43
N TYR A 24 -0.55 -5.04 8.76
CA TYR A 24 -0.22 -5.39 10.15
C TYR A 24 0.08 -4.15 10.99
N LEU A 25 0.79 -3.16 10.44
CA LEU A 25 1.06 -1.88 11.09
C LEU A 25 -0.23 -1.13 11.50
N LEU A 26 -1.29 -1.26 10.70
CA LEU A 26 -2.61 -0.70 11.01
C LEU A 26 -3.38 -1.57 12.00
N THR A 27 -3.52 -2.88 11.74
CA THR A 27 -4.38 -3.76 12.57
C THR A 27 -3.85 -3.98 13.98
N GLU A 28 -2.53 -3.88 14.17
CA GLU A 28 -1.89 -3.97 15.49
C GLU A 28 -1.73 -2.60 16.16
N ASN A 29 -2.34 -1.55 15.60
CA ASN A 29 -2.31 -0.18 16.11
C ASN A 29 -0.91 0.44 16.22
N ILE A 30 0.11 -0.10 15.54
CA ILE A 30 1.48 0.43 15.59
C ILE A 30 1.53 1.88 15.10
N ILE A 31 0.84 2.18 13.99
CA ILE A 31 0.74 3.54 13.46
C ILE A 31 -0.04 4.45 14.43
N PHE A 32 -1.17 3.98 14.94
CA PHE A 32 -2.00 4.72 15.89
C PHE A 32 -1.24 5.11 17.16
N ASP A 33 -0.51 4.16 17.75
CA ASP A 33 0.28 4.36 18.96
C ASP A 33 1.42 5.35 18.71
N TYR A 34 2.15 5.19 17.60
CA TYR A 34 3.21 6.12 17.21
C TYR A 34 2.66 7.55 17.03
N VAL A 35 1.57 7.70 16.28
CA VAL A 35 0.94 9.01 16.03
C VAL A 35 0.40 9.62 17.32
N THR A 36 -0.04 8.81 18.27
CA THR A 36 -0.44 9.27 19.61
C THR A 36 0.74 9.91 20.34
N ASP A 37 1.87 9.23 20.42
CA ASP A 37 3.07 9.77 21.08
C ASP A 37 3.66 10.97 20.34
N TRP A 38 3.59 10.96 19.01
CA TRP A 38 4.03 12.05 18.16
C TRP A 38 3.17 13.30 18.36
N ALA A 39 1.85 13.15 18.39
CA ALA A 39 0.91 14.25 18.53
C ALA A 39 1.02 14.98 19.88
N LEU A 40 1.38 14.28 20.96
CA LEU A 40 1.64 14.91 22.26
C LEU A 40 2.79 15.92 22.21
N LYS A 41 3.70 15.80 21.24
CA LYS A 41 4.86 16.67 21.06
C LYS A 41 4.64 17.74 19.98
N HIS A 42 3.53 17.68 19.24
CA HIS A 42 3.24 18.55 18.10
C HIS A 42 1.86 19.20 18.26
N PRO A 43 1.74 20.32 19.01
CA PRO A 43 0.44 20.95 19.29
C PRO A 43 -0.37 21.36 18.04
N SER A 44 0.30 21.53 16.91
CA SER A 44 -0.30 21.88 15.62
C SER A 44 0.53 21.33 14.47
N VAL A 45 -0.10 21.13 13.32
CA VAL A 45 0.57 20.68 12.10
C VAL A 45 0.21 21.60 10.92
N ALA A 46 0.89 21.42 9.78
CA ALA A 46 0.58 22.15 8.56
C ALA A 46 -0.84 21.80 8.03
N PRO A 47 -1.48 22.70 7.26
CA PRO A 47 -2.76 22.40 6.62
C PRO A 47 -2.71 21.10 5.80
N PRO A 48 -3.81 20.33 5.72
CA PRO A 48 -3.82 18.99 5.12
C PRO A 48 -3.22 18.91 3.71
N ALA A 49 -3.53 19.90 2.85
CA ALA A 49 -3.05 19.95 1.47
C ALA A 49 -1.52 20.06 1.34
N ASN A 50 -0.83 20.53 2.40
CA ASN A 50 0.61 20.75 2.43
C ASN A 50 1.31 19.87 3.48
N PHE A 51 0.58 19.01 4.19
CA PHE A 51 1.16 18.17 5.23
C PHE A 51 2.00 17.05 4.64
N HIS A 52 3.19 16.85 5.19
CA HIS A 52 4.12 15.78 4.86
C HIS A 52 4.89 15.39 6.13
N LEU A 53 5.06 14.08 6.32
CA LEU A 53 5.88 13.54 7.40
C LEU A 53 7.36 13.77 7.07
N SER A 54 8.10 14.35 8.02
CA SER A 54 9.53 14.58 7.81
C SER A 54 10.30 13.25 7.78
N ASP A 55 11.48 13.25 7.15
CA ASP A 55 12.36 12.08 7.18
C ASP A 55 12.81 11.74 8.60
N ALA A 56 13.02 12.75 9.45
CA ALA A 56 13.36 12.54 10.85
C ALA A 56 12.23 11.83 11.61
N ASP A 57 10.97 12.23 11.40
CA ASP A 57 9.83 11.55 12.00
C ASP A 57 9.66 10.13 11.46
N TYR A 58 9.96 9.90 10.19
CA TYR A 58 9.91 8.55 9.64
C TYR A 58 11.01 7.64 10.22
N GLU A 59 12.21 8.15 10.44
CA GLU A 59 13.26 7.41 11.15
C GLU A 59 12.86 7.08 12.59
N LEU A 60 12.22 8.02 13.30
CA LEU A 60 11.67 7.78 14.63
C LEU A 60 10.56 6.71 14.60
N PHE A 61 9.71 6.71 13.58
CA PHE A 61 8.74 5.65 13.38
C PHE A 61 9.42 4.27 13.20
N LYS A 62 10.45 4.17 12.35
CA LYS A 62 11.19 2.90 12.18
C LYS A 62 11.77 2.39 13.50
N GLN A 63 12.33 3.28 14.31
CA GLN A 63 12.83 2.93 15.65
C GLN A 63 11.70 2.48 16.59
N PHE A 64 10.56 3.18 16.55
CA PHE A 64 9.37 2.82 17.32
C PHE A 64 8.88 1.41 16.99
N VAL A 65 8.71 1.08 15.70
CA VAL A 65 8.28 -0.27 15.26
C VAL A 65 9.23 -1.35 15.80
N LYS A 66 10.54 -1.14 15.69
CA LYS A 66 11.55 -2.08 16.21
C LYS A 66 11.49 -2.26 17.72
N SER A 67 11.11 -1.22 18.47
CA SER A 67 10.98 -1.28 19.93
C SER A 67 9.77 -2.09 20.40
N LYS A 68 8.80 -2.36 19.51
CA LYS A 68 7.54 -3.04 19.84
C LYS A 68 7.59 -4.56 19.64
N ASP A 69 8.75 -5.13 19.30
CA ASP A 69 8.88 -6.54 18.86
C ASP A 69 7.82 -6.90 17.79
N PHE A 70 7.61 -5.97 16.86
CA PHE A 70 6.60 -6.10 15.82
C PHE A 70 6.95 -7.25 14.88
N GLN A 71 6.03 -8.19 14.75
CA GLN A 71 6.13 -9.35 13.87
C GLN A 71 5.01 -9.28 12.84
N TYR A 72 5.32 -9.69 11.61
CA TYR A 72 4.32 -9.78 10.56
C TYR A 72 4.59 -11.03 9.73
N ASP A 73 3.53 -11.74 9.38
CA ASP A 73 3.65 -12.96 8.60
C ASP A 73 3.41 -12.66 7.11
N GLN A 74 4.37 -13.07 6.29
CA GLN A 74 4.22 -13.07 4.85
C GLN A 74 3.58 -14.38 4.39
N MET A 75 2.39 -14.28 3.80
CA MET A 75 1.68 -15.43 3.20
C MET A 75 2.54 -16.22 2.20
N SER A 76 3.46 -15.55 1.51
CA SER A 76 4.46 -16.18 0.65
C SER A 76 5.36 -17.18 1.38
N ASN A 77 5.85 -16.84 2.59
CA ASN A 77 6.68 -17.74 3.40
C ASN A 77 5.89 -18.98 3.83
N ARG A 78 4.64 -18.81 4.31
CA ARG A 78 3.75 -19.95 4.63
C ARG A 78 3.51 -20.86 3.44
N SER A 79 3.23 -20.28 2.27
CA SER A 79 3.06 -21.04 1.03
C SER A 79 4.34 -21.78 0.62
N LEU A 80 5.51 -21.17 0.86
CA LEU A 80 6.80 -21.79 0.56
C LEU A 80 7.07 -22.99 1.48
N GLN A 81 6.75 -22.90 2.77
CA GLN A 81 6.83 -24.05 3.68
C GLN A 81 5.88 -25.18 3.27
N SER A 82 4.68 -24.85 2.80
CA SER A 82 3.76 -25.87 2.25
C SER A 82 4.34 -26.53 1.00
N LEU A 83 4.94 -25.75 0.09
CA LEU A 83 5.59 -26.27 -1.11
C LEU A 83 6.76 -27.20 -0.76
N LYS A 84 7.55 -26.86 0.26
CA LYS A 84 8.63 -27.71 0.76
C LYS A 84 8.14 -29.11 1.13
N ASN A 85 7.08 -29.18 1.92
CA ASN A 85 6.51 -30.45 2.38
C ASN A 85 6.02 -31.30 1.20
N ILE A 86 5.43 -30.68 0.18
CA ILE A 86 4.99 -31.35 -1.06
C ILE A 86 6.21 -31.88 -1.83
N MET A 87 7.24 -31.06 -2.01
CA MET A 87 8.47 -31.46 -2.70
C MET A 87 9.19 -32.60 -2.00
N GLU A 88 9.20 -32.62 -0.67
CA GLU A 88 9.77 -33.73 0.12
C GLU A 88 8.96 -35.02 -0.06
N PHE A 89 7.62 -34.92 0.00
CA PHE A 89 6.73 -36.06 -0.22
C PHE A 89 6.83 -36.64 -1.63
N GLU A 90 6.91 -35.78 -2.65
CA GLU A 90 7.03 -36.17 -4.06
C GLU A 90 8.47 -36.56 -4.46
N GLY A 91 9.45 -36.33 -3.58
CA GLY A 91 10.86 -36.65 -3.80
C GLY A 91 11.63 -35.65 -4.68
N TYR A 92 11.07 -34.48 -4.96
CA TYR A 92 11.70 -33.42 -5.76
C TYR A 92 12.69 -32.55 -4.98
N PHE A 93 12.64 -32.57 -3.64
CA PHE A 93 13.42 -31.64 -2.82
C PHE A 93 14.93 -31.72 -3.10
N ASN A 94 15.49 -32.92 -3.26
CA ASN A 94 16.93 -33.08 -3.49
C ASN A 94 17.41 -32.38 -4.79
N THR A 95 16.60 -32.41 -5.84
CA THR A 95 16.95 -31.83 -7.15
C THR A 95 16.78 -30.31 -7.18
N ALA A 96 15.87 -29.75 -6.39
CA ALA A 96 15.49 -28.33 -6.42
C ALA A 96 15.83 -27.57 -5.11
N SER A 97 16.64 -28.17 -4.24
CA SER A 97 16.91 -27.63 -2.89
C SER A 97 17.67 -26.30 -2.91
N GLU A 98 18.54 -26.08 -3.91
CA GLU A 98 19.33 -24.86 -4.03
C GLU A 98 18.44 -23.67 -4.40
N GLU A 99 17.60 -23.81 -5.42
CA GLU A 99 16.64 -22.79 -5.84
C GLU A 99 15.59 -22.52 -4.77
N PHE A 100 15.14 -23.58 -4.08
CA PHE A 100 14.21 -23.43 -2.96
C PHE A 100 14.80 -22.57 -1.85
N LYS A 101 16.02 -22.85 -1.39
CA LYS A 101 16.68 -22.07 -0.33
C LYS A 101 16.93 -20.63 -0.74
N ALA A 102 17.38 -20.42 -1.98
CA ALA A 102 17.59 -19.07 -2.51
C ALA A 102 16.30 -18.25 -2.56
N LEU A 103 15.15 -18.89 -2.82
CA LEU A 103 13.85 -18.24 -2.78
C LEU A 103 13.36 -18.03 -1.33
N GLU A 104 13.57 -19.00 -0.45
CA GLU A 104 13.25 -18.93 0.99
C GLU A 104 13.91 -17.73 1.66
N GLU A 105 15.21 -17.56 1.48
CA GLU A 105 15.97 -16.43 2.04
C GLU A 105 15.43 -15.08 1.57
N LYS A 106 14.98 -14.97 0.31
CA LYS A 106 14.42 -13.73 -0.25
C LYS A 106 13.03 -13.43 0.30
N LEU A 107 12.24 -14.46 0.61
CA LEU A 107 10.87 -14.35 1.11
C LEU A 107 10.78 -14.31 2.65
N GLN A 108 11.90 -14.41 3.36
CA GLN A 108 11.90 -14.16 4.80
C GLN A 108 11.42 -12.73 5.09
N PRO A 109 10.55 -12.55 6.10
CA PRO A 109 10.22 -11.22 6.62
C PRO A 109 11.50 -10.49 7.02
N ASN A 110 11.67 -9.27 6.53
CA ASN A 110 12.79 -8.42 6.88
C ASN A 110 12.24 -7.02 7.11
N LEU A 111 12.11 -6.68 8.40
CA LEU A 111 11.46 -5.45 8.83
C LEU A 111 12.18 -4.21 8.26
N ASP A 112 13.51 -4.19 8.27
CA ASP A 112 14.28 -3.07 7.75
C ASP A 112 14.10 -2.86 6.25
N ARG A 113 14.19 -3.95 5.48
CA ARG A 113 13.96 -3.93 4.04
C ARG A 113 12.55 -3.48 3.72
N ASP A 114 11.55 -4.03 4.41
CA ASP A 114 10.16 -3.82 4.07
C ASP A 114 9.67 -2.44 4.51
N LEU A 115 10.14 -1.91 5.65
CA LEU A 115 9.91 -0.51 6.02
C LEU A 115 10.44 0.44 4.94
N GLU A 116 11.62 0.18 4.38
CA GLU A 116 12.18 1.01 3.32
C GLU A 116 11.42 0.85 1.99
N LEU A 117 11.19 -0.39 1.57
CA LEU A 117 10.53 -0.74 0.31
C LEU A 117 9.12 -0.16 0.23
N PHE A 118 8.37 -0.19 1.32
CA PHE A 118 6.99 0.31 1.41
C PHE A 118 6.90 1.69 2.07
N SER A 119 8.02 2.42 2.17
CA SER A 119 8.10 3.69 2.91
C SER A 119 7.09 4.73 2.45
N LYS A 120 6.87 4.87 1.13
CA LYS A 120 5.87 5.78 0.56
C LYS A 120 4.47 5.49 1.11
N GLU A 121 4.07 4.23 1.07
CA GLU A 121 2.75 3.78 1.52
C GLU A 121 2.60 3.97 3.03
N ILE A 122 3.59 3.54 3.81
CA ILE A 122 3.58 3.65 5.27
C ILE A 122 3.54 5.11 5.71
N ARG A 123 4.30 6.00 5.05
CA ARG A 123 4.23 7.44 5.30
C ARG A 123 2.84 8.00 5.04
N GLN A 124 2.19 7.62 3.93
CA GLN A 124 0.82 8.03 3.66
C GLN A 124 -0.14 7.57 4.76
N MET A 125 0.00 6.34 5.27
CA MET A 125 -0.81 5.86 6.39
C MET A 125 -0.60 6.69 7.67
N ILE A 126 0.66 6.98 8.02
CA ILE A 126 1.01 7.82 9.18
C ILE A 126 0.48 9.25 8.99
N GLU A 127 0.65 9.83 7.80
CA GLU A 127 0.20 11.18 7.47
C GLU A 127 -1.33 11.28 7.54
N THR A 128 -2.06 10.30 7.02
CA THR A 128 -3.51 10.21 7.13
C THR A 128 -3.97 10.15 8.58
N GLU A 129 -3.34 9.32 9.42
CA GLU A 129 -3.67 9.19 10.85
C GLU A 129 -3.38 10.51 11.61
N ILE A 130 -2.27 11.18 11.30
CA ILE A 130 -1.96 12.52 11.83
C ILE A 130 -3.04 13.51 11.40
N VAL A 131 -3.29 13.67 10.10
CA VAL A 131 -4.26 14.62 9.57
C VAL A 131 -5.65 14.37 10.14
N GLN A 132 -6.07 13.11 10.27
CA GLN A 132 -7.34 12.73 10.88
C GLN A 132 -7.46 13.24 12.31
N ARG A 133 -6.36 13.23 13.08
CA ARG A 133 -6.35 13.70 14.47
C ARG A 133 -6.49 15.22 14.61
N TYR A 134 -5.92 16.00 13.69
CA TYR A 134 -5.95 17.47 13.75
C TYR A 134 -7.10 18.11 12.98
N TYR A 135 -7.56 17.47 11.90
CA TYR A 135 -8.50 18.04 10.94
C TYR A 135 -9.68 17.13 10.62
N TYR A 136 -9.80 16.00 11.32
CA TYR A 136 -10.89 15.04 11.17
C TYR A 136 -11.01 14.54 9.72
N LYS A 137 -12.17 13.97 9.40
CA LYS A 137 -12.43 13.37 8.08
C LYS A 137 -12.32 14.37 6.93
N GLU A 138 -12.71 15.63 7.16
CA GLU A 138 -12.59 16.68 6.13
C GLU A 138 -11.13 16.91 5.75
N GLY A 139 -10.24 16.98 6.75
CA GLY A 139 -8.81 17.12 6.49
C GLY A 139 -8.22 15.93 5.76
N VAL A 140 -8.60 14.70 6.14
CA VAL A 140 -8.15 13.49 5.44
C VAL A 140 -8.51 13.56 3.96
N LEU A 141 -9.76 13.95 3.66
CA LEU A 141 -10.20 14.09 2.27
C LEU A 141 -9.38 15.15 1.51
N MET A 142 -9.10 16.29 2.13
CA MET A 142 -8.24 17.32 1.54
C MET A 142 -6.82 16.82 1.28
N TYR A 143 -6.27 16.03 2.20
CA TYR A 143 -4.94 15.43 2.07
C TYR A 143 -4.90 14.41 0.93
N GLU A 144 -5.85 13.48 0.86
CA GLU A 144 -5.90 12.44 -0.19
C GLU A 144 -6.08 13.04 -1.59
N LEU A 145 -6.95 14.05 -1.73
CA LEU A 145 -7.24 14.70 -3.02
C LEU A 145 -6.04 15.43 -3.63
N LYS A 146 -4.98 15.73 -2.86
CA LYS A 146 -3.80 16.43 -3.37
C LYS A 146 -3.07 15.60 -4.43
N ASP A 147 -3.02 14.28 -4.22
CA ASP A 147 -2.28 13.34 -5.07
C ASP A 147 -3.14 12.35 -5.83
N ASP A 148 -4.46 12.40 -5.64
CA ASP A 148 -5.43 11.51 -6.27
C ASP A 148 -5.29 11.48 -7.81
N VAL A 149 -4.90 10.31 -8.32
CA VAL A 149 -4.70 10.03 -9.74
C VAL A 149 -6.00 10.06 -10.54
N ALA A 150 -7.13 9.67 -9.94
CA ALA A 150 -8.43 9.70 -10.58
C ALA A 150 -8.92 11.16 -10.74
N LEU A 151 -8.73 12.00 -9.72
CA LEU A 151 -9.01 13.43 -9.79
C LEU A 151 -8.12 14.13 -10.82
N LYS A 152 -6.82 13.79 -10.85
CA LYS A 152 -5.88 14.29 -11.87
C LYS A 152 -6.38 13.90 -13.28
N LYS A 153 -6.79 12.65 -13.49
CA LYS A 153 -7.33 12.19 -14.78
C LYS A 153 -8.66 12.85 -15.14
N ALA A 154 -9.56 13.02 -14.17
CA ALA A 154 -10.83 13.71 -14.39
C ALA A 154 -10.60 15.16 -14.83
N LYS A 155 -9.68 15.88 -14.18
CA LYS A 155 -9.31 17.25 -14.57
C LYS A 155 -8.71 17.31 -15.97
N GLU A 156 -7.87 16.35 -16.35
CA GLU A 156 -7.31 16.24 -17.69
C GLU A 156 -8.41 16.09 -18.74
N VAL A 157 -9.30 15.11 -18.55
CA VAL A 157 -10.38 14.79 -19.50
C VAL A 157 -11.37 15.95 -19.62
N LEU A 158 -11.82 16.54 -18.50
CA LEU A 158 -12.81 17.62 -18.52
C LEU A 158 -12.28 18.93 -19.11
N LYS A 159 -10.96 19.15 -19.11
CA LYS A 159 -10.34 20.35 -19.69
C LYS A 159 -10.10 20.24 -21.19
N ASP A 160 -10.00 19.02 -21.73
CA ASP A 160 -9.81 18.78 -23.15
C ASP A 160 -11.14 18.35 -23.80
N LYS A 161 -11.76 19.29 -24.53
CA LYS A 161 -13.04 19.05 -25.22
C LYS A 161 -12.97 17.90 -26.23
N GLN A 162 -11.84 17.70 -26.90
CA GLN A 162 -11.69 16.61 -27.86
C GLN A 162 -11.58 15.27 -27.14
N LEU A 163 -10.75 15.20 -26.09
CA LEU A 163 -10.61 14.02 -25.25
C LEU A 163 -11.96 13.64 -24.62
N TYR A 164 -12.63 14.59 -23.98
CA TYR A 164 -13.96 14.40 -23.40
C TYR A 164 -14.99 13.87 -24.41
N ALA A 165 -15.08 14.50 -25.59
CA ALA A 165 -16.00 14.05 -26.63
C ALA A 165 -15.67 12.64 -27.14
N ARG A 166 -14.39 12.27 -27.21
CA ARG A 166 -13.97 10.90 -27.54
C ARG A 166 -14.31 9.90 -26.42
N THR A 167 -14.15 10.28 -25.15
CA THR A 167 -14.52 9.43 -24.00
C THR A 167 -16.00 9.07 -24.03
N LEU A 168 -16.87 10.01 -24.38
CA LEU A 168 -18.32 9.79 -24.43
C LEU A 168 -18.79 8.98 -25.65
N GLN A 169 -17.91 8.70 -26.61
CA GLN A 169 -18.26 7.89 -27.78
C GLN A 169 -18.08 6.41 -27.46
N PRO A 170 -19.00 5.54 -27.93
CA PRO A 170 -18.86 4.11 -27.73
C PRO A 170 -17.56 3.63 -28.38
N GLN A 171 -16.69 3.01 -27.58
CA GLN A 171 -15.52 2.35 -28.13
C GLN A 171 -15.93 0.99 -28.72
N PRO A 172 -15.44 0.62 -29.91
CA PRO A 172 -15.63 -0.73 -30.42
C PRO A 172 -15.01 -1.72 -29.43
N VAL A 173 -15.76 -2.76 -29.06
CA VAL A 173 -15.31 -3.78 -28.11
C VAL A 173 -14.09 -4.49 -28.70
N THR A 174 -12.89 -4.19 -28.21
CA THR A 174 -11.65 -4.88 -28.58
C THR A 174 -11.23 -5.80 -27.45
N GLY A 175 -11.70 -7.04 -27.46
CA GLY A 175 -11.26 -8.12 -26.58
C GLY A 175 -11.68 -9.49 -27.15
N PRO A 176 -10.87 -10.55 -27.01
CA PRO A 176 -11.23 -11.88 -27.50
C PRO A 176 -12.44 -12.44 -26.73
N GLN A 177 -13.36 -13.06 -27.48
CA GLN A 177 -14.55 -13.74 -26.96
C GLN A 177 -14.22 -14.96 -26.09
#